data_AF-A0AA41PWQ6-F1
#
_entry.id   AF-A0AA41PWQ6-F1
#
_cell.length_a   1.000
_cell.length_b   1.000
_cell.length_c   1.000
_cell.angle_alpha   90.00
_cell.angle_beta   90.00
_cell.angle_gamma   90.00
#
_symmetry.space_group_name_H-M   'P 1'
#
loop_
_entity.id
_entity.type
_entity.pdbx_description
1 polymer ?
#
loop_
_entity_poly.entity_id
_entity_poly.type
_entity_poly.pdbx_seq_one_letter_code
_entity_poly.pdbx_strand_id
1 'polypeptide(L)'
;MPEVVCTLGRQRWLDEGAAVRRCGFVKRLPRSLWAGGLRVRVICHLGAVGNSRAYPVFRTIDAAEAYLRARQLVQLLEYVEDDVAVSVELRTVADARRMAAVLPGAARVWSSNRAAYVDLRSAAEDEIAAELPIHVLADIQAGAAEETVLGALGEGTASMQWGGRWPEDSDSESDPHPKYDGVQVAFHDDRAQGGEWVAHHTVFVHVTKWGDSARARSLAAHIGSSVLGDAQLGI
;
A
#
# COMPACT_ATOMS: atom_id res chain seq x y z
N MET A 1 18.95 -6.87 -29.77
CA MET A 1 19.10 -5.67 -28.91
C MET A 1 18.17 -5.86 -27.72
N PRO A 2 18.65 -5.72 -26.48
CA PRO A 2 17.79 -5.82 -25.30
C PRO A 2 16.80 -4.64 -25.27
N GLU A 3 15.55 -4.92 -24.90
CA GLU A 3 14.43 -3.96 -24.82
C GLU A 3 14.16 -3.65 -23.35
N VAL A 4 14.36 -2.40 -22.92
CA VAL A 4 14.00 -1.93 -21.57
C VAL A 4 12.60 -1.35 -21.63
N VAL A 5 11.62 -2.06 -21.07
CA VAL A 5 10.22 -1.61 -21.05
C VAL A 5 9.89 -1.06 -19.66
N CYS A 6 9.90 0.27 -19.52
CA CYS A 6 9.27 0.94 -18.37
C CYS A 6 7.76 1.01 -18.63
N THR A 7 6.96 0.44 -17.74
CA THR A 7 5.49 0.58 -17.76
C THR A 7 5.06 1.39 -16.55
N LEU A 8 4.42 2.53 -16.81
CA LEU A 8 3.64 3.29 -15.83
C LEU A 8 2.17 2.97 -16.18
N GLY A 9 1.53 2.07 -15.44
CA GLY A 9 0.21 1.54 -15.82
C GLY A 9 0.19 0.88 -17.22
N ARG A 10 -0.99 0.88 -17.89
CA ARG A 10 -1.21 0.30 -19.24
C ARG A 10 -0.56 1.07 -20.40
N GLN A 11 0.27 2.09 -20.15
CA GLN A 11 0.96 2.82 -21.22
C GLN A 11 2.41 2.36 -21.37
N ARG A 12 2.69 1.79 -22.54
CA ARG A 12 4.03 1.37 -22.98
C ARG A 12 4.76 2.59 -23.54
N TRP A 13 5.79 3.06 -22.84
CA TRP A 13 6.68 4.11 -23.36
C TRP A 13 7.85 3.44 -24.08
N LEU A 14 8.05 3.78 -25.36
CA LEU A 14 9.12 3.22 -26.20
C LEU A 14 10.42 4.04 -26.14
N ASP A 15 10.51 5.06 -25.29
CA ASP A 15 11.62 6.02 -25.33
C ASP A 15 12.33 6.15 -23.96
N GLU A 16 13.56 5.63 -23.90
CA GLU A 16 14.39 5.45 -22.69
C GLU A 16 14.71 6.78 -21.98
N GLY A 17 14.73 7.90 -22.71
CA GLY A 17 15.18 9.21 -22.18
C GLY A 17 14.14 10.02 -21.40
N ALA A 18 12.84 9.67 -21.51
CA ALA A 18 11.75 10.41 -20.87
C ALA A 18 11.34 9.78 -19.52
N ALA A 19 11.35 8.45 -19.40
CA ALA A 19 10.98 7.73 -18.19
C ALA A 19 11.96 7.97 -17.02
N VAL A 20 13.26 7.99 -17.32
CA VAL A 20 14.34 8.17 -16.33
C VAL A 20 14.32 9.56 -15.67
N ARG A 21 13.77 10.58 -16.35
CA ARG A 21 13.74 11.96 -15.81
C ARG A 21 12.62 12.20 -14.81
N ARG A 22 11.56 11.38 -14.77
CA ARG A 22 10.39 11.58 -13.89
C ARG A 22 10.42 10.74 -12.61
N CYS A 23 11.07 9.57 -12.59
CA CYS A 23 11.23 8.79 -11.36
C CYS A 23 12.57 9.13 -10.68
N GLY A 24 12.53 9.93 -9.61
CA GLY A 24 13.72 10.34 -8.84
C GLY A 24 14.56 9.17 -8.27
N PHE A 25 13.95 7.99 -8.15
CA PHE A 25 14.56 6.76 -7.63
C PHE A 25 15.63 6.16 -8.57
N VAL A 26 15.52 6.36 -9.88
CA VAL A 26 16.42 5.73 -10.88
C VAL A 26 17.83 6.33 -10.87
N LYS A 27 18.01 7.54 -10.34
CA LYS A 27 19.32 8.23 -10.30
C LYS A 27 20.35 7.59 -9.35
N ARG A 28 19.98 6.60 -8.53
CA ARG A 28 20.86 6.02 -7.49
C ARG A 28 21.26 4.56 -7.71
N LEU A 29 20.84 3.90 -8.79
CA LEU A 29 21.24 2.50 -9.02
C LEU A 29 22.63 2.41 -9.66
N PRO A 30 23.52 1.52 -9.17
CA PRO A 30 24.86 1.33 -9.72
C PRO A 30 24.82 0.78 -11.16
N ARG A 31 25.72 1.27 -12.02
CA ARG A 31 25.82 0.90 -13.45
C ARG A 31 26.04 -0.61 -13.69
N SER A 32 26.50 -1.36 -12.70
CA SER A 32 26.73 -2.81 -12.78
C SER A 32 25.43 -3.63 -12.93
N LEU A 33 24.27 -3.09 -12.55
CA LEU A 33 22.98 -3.78 -12.69
C LEU A 33 22.45 -3.82 -14.14
N TRP A 34 23.06 -3.09 -15.06
CA TRP A 34 22.58 -2.93 -16.44
C TRP A 34 23.20 -3.94 -17.43
N ALA A 35 24.26 -4.64 -17.03
CA ALA A 35 25.03 -5.52 -17.92
C ALA A 35 24.46 -6.95 -18.06
N GLY A 36 23.46 -7.33 -17.26
CA GLY A 36 23.03 -8.73 -17.11
C GLY A 36 21.79 -9.18 -17.88
N GLY A 37 21.21 -8.37 -18.77
CA GLY A 37 19.94 -8.74 -19.45
C GLY A 37 18.74 -8.90 -18.50
N LEU A 38 18.85 -8.42 -17.26
CA LEU A 38 17.83 -8.48 -16.24
C LEU A 38 16.72 -7.47 -16.57
N ARG A 39 15.50 -7.97 -16.83
CA ARG A 39 14.31 -7.11 -16.94
C ARG A 39 13.91 -6.66 -15.53
N VAL A 40 14.35 -5.47 -15.14
CA VAL A 40 13.89 -4.82 -13.90
C VAL A 40 12.65 -4.00 -14.23
N ARG A 41 11.48 -4.47 -13.78
CA ARG A 41 10.27 -3.66 -13.80
C ARG A 41 10.33 -2.71 -12.61
N VAL A 42 10.78 -1.48 -12.84
CA VAL A 42 10.62 -0.41 -11.86
C VAL A 42 9.16 0.04 -11.94
N ILE A 43 8.33 -0.51 -11.05
CA ILE A 43 6.99 0.03 -10.81
C ILE A 43 7.23 1.29 -9.98
N CYS A 44 7.11 2.47 -10.59
CA CYS A 44 7.05 3.70 -9.82
C CYS A 44 5.67 3.72 -9.14
N HIS A 45 5.63 3.50 -7.81
CA HIS A 45 4.39 3.51 -7.02
C HIS A 45 3.65 4.83 -7.23
N LEU A 46 2.52 4.75 -7.92
CA LEU A 46 1.57 5.85 -8.07
C LEU A 46 0.37 5.71 -7.13
N GLY A 47 0.21 4.57 -6.45
CA GLY A 47 -0.95 4.24 -5.61
C GLY A 47 -0.85 4.61 -4.13
N ALA A 48 0.22 5.27 -3.69
CA ALA A 48 0.26 5.82 -2.34
C ALA A 48 -0.47 7.17 -2.32
N VAL A 49 -1.41 7.33 -1.38
CA VAL A 49 -2.20 8.54 -1.17
C VAL A 49 -1.35 9.63 -0.49
N GLY A 50 -0.23 9.95 -1.16
CA GLY A 50 0.92 10.61 -0.58
C GLY A 50 0.66 12.05 -0.20
N ASN A 51 0.80 12.35 1.09
CA ASN A 51 0.51 13.63 1.74
C ASN A 51 -0.99 13.99 1.86
N SER A 52 -1.88 13.00 1.87
CA SER A 52 -3.27 13.22 2.27
C SER A 52 -3.41 13.46 3.78
N ARG A 53 -4.59 13.91 4.21
CA ARG A 53 -5.00 13.83 5.62
C ARG A 53 -5.85 12.59 5.83
N ALA A 54 -5.37 11.70 6.71
CA ALA A 54 -6.02 10.45 7.07
C ALA A 54 -6.72 10.59 8.43
N TYR A 55 -8.01 10.29 8.49
CA TYR A 55 -8.80 10.37 9.72
C TYR A 55 -9.15 8.96 10.19
N PRO A 56 -8.81 8.57 11.44
CA PRO A 56 -9.22 7.28 11.98
C PRO A 56 -10.74 7.30 12.21
N VAL A 57 -11.46 6.38 11.60
CA VAL A 57 -12.93 6.33 11.65
C VAL A 57 -13.47 5.05 12.27
N PHE A 58 -12.65 4.01 12.43
CA PHE A 58 -13.06 2.77 13.05
C PHE A 58 -11.87 2.05 13.66
N ARG A 59 -12.08 1.39 14.80
CA ARG A 59 -11.09 0.55 15.49
C ARG A 59 -11.74 -0.71 16.02
N THR A 60 -11.06 -1.84 15.84
CA THR A 60 -11.50 -3.16 16.34
C THR A 60 -10.28 -4.06 16.54
N ILE A 61 -10.41 -5.11 17.33
CA ILE A 61 -9.40 -6.17 17.45
C ILE A 61 -9.62 -7.31 16.45
N ASP A 62 -10.71 -7.25 15.67
CA ASP A 62 -11.03 -8.24 14.64
C ASP A 62 -10.57 -7.72 13.26
N ALA A 63 -9.53 -8.34 12.71
CA ALA A 63 -8.99 -7.99 11.40
C ALA A 63 -10.02 -8.11 10.28
N ALA A 64 -10.88 -9.13 10.32
CA ALA A 64 -11.90 -9.33 9.30
C ALA A 64 -12.98 -8.24 9.38
N GLU A 65 -13.38 -7.85 10.59
CA GLU A 65 -14.30 -6.72 10.78
C GLU A 65 -13.70 -5.40 10.27
N ALA A 66 -12.43 -5.11 10.61
CA ALA A 66 -11.75 -3.90 10.13
C ALA A 66 -11.71 -3.84 8.60
N TYR A 67 -11.37 -4.96 7.95
CA TYR A 67 -11.38 -5.09 6.50
C TYR A 67 -12.79 -4.87 5.92
N LEU A 68 -13.83 -5.48 6.50
CA LEU A 68 -15.20 -5.31 6.04
C LEU A 68 -15.67 -3.85 6.13
N ARG A 69 -15.30 -3.13 7.20
CA ARG A 69 -15.60 -1.69 7.33
C ARG A 69 -14.86 -0.85 6.29
N ALA A 70 -13.59 -1.17 6.03
CA ALA A 70 -12.84 -0.51 4.94
C ALA A 70 -13.51 -0.76 3.58
N ARG A 71 -13.93 -2.00 3.28
CA ARG A 71 -14.65 -2.33 2.03
C ARG A 71 -15.98 -1.61 1.89
N GLN A 72 -16.73 -1.42 2.99
CA GLN A 72 -17.95 -0.61 2.99
C GLN A 72 -17.67 0.84 2.58
N LEU A 73 -16.58 1.44 3.08
CA LEU A 73 -16.16 2.78 2.68
C LEU A 73 -15.70 2.84 1.23
N VAL A 74 -14.96 1.82 0.74
CA VAL A 74 -14.53 1.75 -0.66
C VAL A 74 -15.71 1.77 -1.62
N GLN A 75 -16.86 1.19 -1.25
CA GLN A 75 -18.09 1.23 -2.07
C GLN A 75 -18.70 2.63 -2.21
N LEU A 76 -18.29 3.59 -1.36
CA LEU A 76 -18.75 4.98 -1.43
C LEU A 76 -17.89 5.86 -2.34
N LEU A 77 -16.73 5.36 -2.80
CA LEU A 77 -15.91 6.07 -3.78
C LEU A 77 -16.65 6.11 -5.12
N GLU A 78 -16.68 7.30 -5.74
CA GLU A 78 -17.22 7.49 -7.10
C GLU A 78 -16.30 6.84 -8.15
N TYR A 79 -15.00 6.86 -7.88
CA TYR A 79 -13.96 6.23 -8.68
C TYR A 79 -13.03 5.46 -7.75
N VAL A 80 -12.71 4.22 -8.08
CA VAL A 80 -11.73 3.39 -7.36
C VAL A 80 -10.63 3.00 -8.33
N GLU A 81 -9.38 3.09 -7.89
CA GLU A 81 -8.24 2.59 -8.66
C GLU A 81 -8.28 1.05 -8.79
N ASP A 82 -7.73 0.50 -9.87
CA ASP A 82 -7.71 -0.95 -10.11
C ASP A 82 -6.80 -1.72 -9.13
N ASP A 83 -5.87 -0.99 -8.51
CA ASP A 83 -4.79 -1.53 -7.66
C ASP A 83 -5.00 -1.15 -6.19
N VAL A 84 -4.51 -2.01 -5.29
CA VAL A 84 -4.50 -1.85 -3.83
C VAL A 84 -3.05 -1.91 -3.37
N ALA A 85 -2.60 -0.85 -2.71
CA ALA A 85 -1.27 -0.82 -2.12
C ALA A 85 -1.29 -1.62 -0.80
N VAL A 86 -0.38 -2.58 -0.69
CA VAL A 86 -0.24 -3.47 0.45
C VAL A 86 1.15 -3.29 1.05
N SER A 87 1.22 -3.01 2.35
CA SER A 87 2.46 -3.05 3.12
C SER A 87 2.35 -4.08 4.22
N VAL A 88 3.38 -4.90 4.42
CA VAL A 88 3.39 -5.93 5.49
C VAL A 88 4.78 -6.02 6.10
N GLU A 89 4.85 -6.04 7.43
CA GLU A 89 6.02 -6.47 8.20
C GLU A 89 5.94 -7.98 8.47
N LEU A 90 6.94 -8.73 8.00
CA LEU A 90 7.04 -10.17 8.19
C LEU A 90 8.03 -10.45 9.31
N ARG A 91 7.57 -11.06 10.40
CA ARG A 91 8.38 -11.29 11.62
C ARG A 91 8.92 -12.70 11.73
N THR A 92 8.40 -13.64 10.95
CA THR A 92 8.87 -15.03 10.94
C THR A 92 9.11 -15.53 9.52
N VAL A 93 9.94 -16.58 9.39
CA VAL A 93 10.13 -17.28 8.12
C VAL A 93 8.80 -17.83 7.59
N ALA A 94 7.93 -18.31 8.48
CA ALA A 94 6.61 -18.80 8.11
C ALA A 94 5.73 -17.70 7.51
N ASP A 95 5.71 -16.49 8.08
CA ASP A 95 4.99 -15.34 7.52
C ASP A 95 5.52 -15.00 6.14
N ALA A 96 6.85 -14.97 5.98
CA ALA A 96 7.48 -14.70 4.69
C ALA A 96 7.11 -15.72 3.62
N ARG A 97 7.05 -17.00 3.95
CA ARG A 97 6.60 -18.05 3.01
C ARG A 97 5.12 -17.91 2.66
N ARG A 98 4.25 -17.67 3.64
CA ARG A 98 2.81 -17.46 3.38
C ARG A 98 2.60 -16.25 2.47
N MET A 99 3.24 -15.12 2.78
CA MET A 99 3.11 -13.91 1.99
C MET A 99 3.69 -14.06 0.58
N ALA A 100 4.83 -14.74 0.43
CA ALA A 100 5.43 -15.03 -0.87
C ALA A 100 4.54 -15.92 -1.76
N ALA A 101 3.71 -16.79 -1.16
CA ALA A 101 2.75 -17.62 -1.91
C ALA A 101 1.64 -16.76 -2.53
N VAL A 102 1.15 -15.76 -1.80
CA VAL A 102 -0.01 -14.94 -2.20
C VAL A 102 0.36 -13.69 -2.99
N LEU A 103 1.59 -13.19 -2.87
CA LEU A 103 2.11 -12.04 -3.62
C LEU A 103 3.17 -12.44 -4.66
N PRO A 104 2.78 -13.01 -5.83
CA PRO A 104 3.75 -13.49 -6.82
C PRO A 104 4.67 -12.42 -7.40
N GLY A 105 4.22 -11.17 -7.46
CA GLY A 105 5.06 -10.04 -7.90
C GLY A 105 5.98 -9.48 -6.81
N ALA A 106 5.66 -9.70 -5.53
CA ALA A 106 6.35 -9.09 -4.38
C ALA A 106 7.30 -10.05 -3.65
N ALA A 107 7.50 -11.26 -4.19
CA ALA A 107 8.42 -12.24 -3.63
C ALA A 107 9.88 -11.76 -3.60
N ARG A 108 10.23 -10.71 -4.33
CA ARG A 108 11.57 -10.11 -4.31
C ARG A 108 11.59 -8.86 -3.46
N VAL A 109 12.16 -8.97 -2.26
CA VAL A 109 12.25 -7.87 -1.31
C VAL A 109 13.68 -7.33 -1.28
N TRP A 110 13.82 -6.02 -1.22
CA TRP A 110 15.13 -5.41 -1.01
C TRP A 110 15.60 -5.63 0.43
N SER A 111 16.73 -6.32 0.59
CA SER A 111 17.44 -6.43 1.86
C SER A 111 18.43 -5.27 1.99
N SER A 112 18.24 -4.46 3.03
CA SER A 112 19.22 -3.45 3.43
C SER A 112 20.52 -4.07 3.92
N ASN A 113 20.44 -5.20 4.64
CA ASN A 113 21.59 -5.90 5.23
C ASN A 113 22.55 -6.43 4.15
N ARG A 114 22.01 -6.97 3.06
CA ARG A 114 22.78 -7.52 1.94
C ARG A 114 23.01 -6.52 0.81
N ALA A 115 22.33 -5.37 0.84
CA ALA A 115 22.20 -4.47 -0.30
C ALA A 115 21.83 -5.22 -1.60
N ALA A 116 20.90 -6.17 -1.50
CA ALA A 116 20.50 -7.07 -2.57
C ALA A 116 19.02 -7.45 -2.46
N TYR A 117 18.44 -7.96 -3.55
CA TYR A 117 17.10 -8.53 -3.51
C TYR A 117 17.14 -9.98 -3.01
N VAL A 118 16.24 -10.31 -2.09
CA VAL A 118 15.99 -11.67 -1.61
C VAL A 118 14.68 -12.16 -2.19
N ASP A 119 14.72 -13.32 -2.86
CA ASP A 119 13.54 -13.97 -3.40
C ASP A 119 12.95 -14.91 -2.32
N LEU A 120 11.91 -14.47 -1.63
CA LEU A 120 11.27 -15.17 -0.51
C LEU A 120 10.71 -16.55 -0.90
N ARG A 121 10.56 -16.85 -2.20
CA ARG A 121 10.09 -18.16 -2.68
C ARG A 121 11.21 -19.18 -2.76
N SER A 122 12.42 -18.76 -3.12
CA SER A 122 13.55 -19.66 -3.40
C SER A 122 14.69 -19.57 -2.40
N ALA A 123 14.79 -18.47 -1.64
CA ALA A 123 15.77 -18.31 -0.57
C ALA A 123 15.64 -19.44 0.46
N ALA A 124 16.76 -19.86 1.04
CA ALA A 124 16.76 -20.81 2.14
C ALA A 124 16.19 -20.19 3.43
N GLU A 125 15.80 -21.03 4.40
CA GLU A 125 15.16 -20.54 5.63
C GLU A 125 16.09 -19.69 6.49
N ASP A 126 17.36 -20.07 6.60
CA ASP A 126 18.40 -19.32 7.29
C ASP A 126 18.67 -17.97 6.59
N GLU A 127 18.59 -17.95 5.26
CA GLU A 127 18.68 -16.70 4.51
C GLU A 127 17.53 -15.75 4.81
N ILE A 128 16.29 -16.26 4.86
CA ILE A 128 15.12 -15.44 5.22
C ILE A 128 15.23 -15.00 6.68
N ALA A 129 15.61 -15.89 7.59
CA ALA A 129 15.74 -15.60 9.01
C ALA A 129 16.74 -14.48 9.30
N ALA A 130 17.85 -14.41 8.55
CA ALA A 130 18.85 -13.35 8.65
C ALA A 130 18.33 -11.96 8.23
N GLU A 131 17.20 -11.89 7.52
CA GLU A 131 16.60 -10.65 7.02
C GLU A 131 15.40 -10.16 7.84
N LEU A 132 14.96 -10.92 8.86
CA LEU A 132 13.80 -10.53 9.67
C LEU A 132 14.12 -9.31 10.55
N PRO A 133 13.17 -8.38 10.74
CA PRO A 133 11.87 -8.31 10.07
C PRO A 133 11.97 -7.83 8.61
N ILE A 134 11.14 -8.39 7.73
CA ILE A 134 11.13 -8.06 6.30
C ILE A 134 9.90 -7.20 5.99
N HIS A 135 10.10 -6.01 5.43
CA HIS A 135 9.00 -5.16 4.97
C HIS A 135 8.72 -5.38 3.48
N VAL A 136 7.51 -5.81 3.17
CA VAL A 136 7.02 -5.98 1.80
C VAL A 136 6.15 -4.78 1.43
N LEU A 137 6.34 -4.26 0.23
CA LEU A 137 5.45 -3.30 -0.41
C LEU A 137 5.06 -3.87 -1.76
N ALA A 138 3.76 -3.93 -2.04
CA ALA A 138 3.22 -4.52 -3.25
C ALA A 138 1.95 -3.79 -3.69
N ASP A 139 1.74 -3.71 -5.00
CA ASP A 139 0.46 -3.33 -5.57
C ASP A 139 -0.23 -4.64 -6.03
N ILE A 140 -1.46 -4.89 -5.55
CA ILE A 140 -2.28 -6.04 -5.97
C ILE A 140 -3.54 -5.55 -6.69
N GLN A 141 -4.09 -6.38 -7.56
CA GLN A 141 -5.35 -6.05 -8.23
C GLN A 141 -6.51 -6.15 -7.22
N ALA A 142 -7.36 -5.13 -7.15
CA ALA A 142 -8.49 -5.07 -6.23
C ALA A 142 -9.47 -6.25 -6.40
N GLY A 143 -10.06 -6.72 -5.30
CA GLY A 143 -10.99 -7.86 -5.27
C GLY A 143 -10.40 -9.10 -4.59
N ALA A 144 -10.50 -10.28 -5.22
CA ALA A 144 -10.25 -11.57 -4.55
C ALA A 144 -8.82 -11.74 -3.97
N ALA A 145 -7.84 -10.99 -4.46
CA ALA A 145 -6.48 -11.02 -3.92
C ALA A 145 -6.41 -10.44 -2.49
N GLU A 146 -7.30 -9.50 -2.14
CA GLU A 146 -7.32 -8.83 -0.83
C GLU A 146 -7.60 -9.83 0.30
N GLU A 147 -8.62 -10.69 0.15
CA GLU A 147 -8.96 -11.73 1.13
C GLU A 147 -7.86 -12.77 1.29
N THR A 148 -7.17 -13.09 0.19
CA THR A 148 -6.05 -14.03 0.20
C THR A 148 -4.85 -13.45 0.97
N VAL A 149 -4.58 -12.15 0.81
CA VAL A 149 -3.56 -11.44 1.59
C VAL A 149 -3.97 -11.33 3.06
N LEU A 150 -5.23 -11.00 3.35
CA LEU A 150 -5.78 -10.93 4.70
C LEU A 150 -5.58 -12.25 5.45
N GLY A 151 -5.90 -13.39 4.82
CA GLY A 151 -5.69 -14.72 5.39
C GLY A 151 -4.22 -15.13 5.54
N ALA A 152 -3.30 -14.43 4.86
CA ALA A 152 -1.86 -14.69 4.93
C ALA A 152 -1.13 -13.80 5.95
N LEU A 153 -1.81 -12.80 6.53
CA LEU A 153 -1.22 -11.92 7.54
C LEU A 153 -0.68 -12.74 8.73
N GLY A 154 0.41 -12.26 9.32
CA GLY A 154 1.00 -12.80 10.53
C GLY A 154 0.86 -11.81 11.69
N GLU A 155 1.74 -11.92 12.68
CA GLU A 155 1.75 -11.08 13.89
C GLU A 155 2.42 -9.70 13.68
N GLY A 156 2.91 -9.41 12.48
CA GLY A 156 3.49 -8.11 12.13
C GLY A 156 2.41 -7.06 11.82
N THR A 157 2.84 -5.81 11.68
CA THR A 157 1.96 -4.74 11.20
C THR A 157 1.72 -4.89 9.69
N ALA A 158 0.56 -4.43 9.23
CA ALA A 158 0.25 -4.42 7.81
C ALA A 158 -0.69 -3.27 7.46
N SER A 159 -0.79 -2.93 6.18
CA SER A 159 -1.81 -2.03 5.67
C SER A 159 -2.28 -2.44 4.29
N MET A 160 -3.56 -2.19 4.01
CA MET A 160 -4.12 -2.19 2.65
C MET A 160 -4.72 -0.81 2.38
N GLN A 161 -4.44 -0.27 1.21
CA GLN A 161 -4.87 1.07 0.82
C GLN A 161 -5.49 1.05 -0.58
N TRP A 162 -6.71 1.58 -0.66
CA TRP A 162 -7.45 1.77 -1.89
C TRP A 162 -7.44 3.25 -2.25
N GLY A 163 -6.80 3.60 -3.36
CA GLY A 163 -6.90 4.92 -3.96
C GLY A 163 -8.22 5.09 -4.70
N GLY A 164 -8.72 6.31 -4.77
CA GLY A 164 -9.95 6.61 -5.47
C GLY A 164 -10.38 8.06 -5.29
N ARG A 165 -11.56 8.41 -5.79
CA ARG A 165 -12.15 9.75 -5.63
C ARG A 165 -13.48 9.63 -4.90
N TRP A 166 -13.65 10.43 -3.85
CA TRP A 166 -14.95 10.56 -3.19
C TRP A 166 -15.93 11.33 -4.09
N PRO A 167 -17.26 11.10 -3.98
CA PRO A 167 -18.24 11.91 -4.68
C PRO A 167 -18.12 13.38 -4.27
N GLU A 168 -18.54 14.30 -5.14
CA GLU A 168 -18.69 15.71 -4.77
C GLU A 168 -19.71 15.86 -3.65
N ASP A 169 -19.43 16.77 -2.72
CA ASP A 169 -20.26 17.08 -1.57
C ASP A 169 -20.33 18.61 -1.47
N SER A 170 -21.53 19.18 -1.54
CA SER A 170 -21.72 20.64 -1.51
C SER A 170 -21.29 21.26 -0.19
N ASP A 171 -21.23 20.46 0.87
CA ASP A 171 -20.85 20.91 2.21
C ASP A 171 -19.34 20.70 2.48
N SER A 172 -18.61 20.17 1.49
CA SER A 172 -17.18 19.93 1.57
C SER A 172 -16.38 21.20 1.28
N GLU A 173 -15.34 21.43 2.07
CA GLU A 173 -14.44 22.58 1.91
C GLU A 173 -13.38 22.36 0.81
N SER A 174 -13.37 21.19 0.17
CA SER A 174 -12.34 20.83 -0.80
C SER A 174 -12.83 19.85 -1.87
N ASP A 175 -12.38 20.08 -3.10
CA ASP A 175 -12.68 19.19 -4.22
C ASP A 175 -12.02 17.81 -4.01
N PRO A 176 -12.76 16.72 -4.26
CA PRO A 176 -12.21 15.38 -4.17
C PRO A 176 -11.14 15.17 -5.26
N HIS A 177 -10.08 14.45 -4.93
CA HIS A 177 -8.94 14.27 -5.82
C HIS A 177 -8.36 12.86 -5.72
N PRO A 178 -8.29 12.09 -6.82
CA PRO A 178 -7.98 10.65 -6.79
C PRO A 178 -6.63 10.31 -6.14
N LYS A 179 -5.66 11.23 -6.25
CA LYS A 179 -4.34 11.10 -5.62
C LYS A 179 -4.35 11.18 -4.08
N TYR A 180 -5.33 11.84 -3.47
CA TYR A 180 -5.33 12.14 -2.03
C TYR A 180 -6.51 11.52 -1.29
N ASP A 181 -7.45 10.95 -2.03
CA ASP A 181 -8.65 10.33 -1.50
C ASP A 181 -8.50 8.82 -1.54
N GLY A 182 -9.16 8.16 -0.60
CA GLY A 182 -9.08 6.72 -0.50
C GLY A 182 -9.38 6.21 0.89
N VAL A 183 -9.25 4.90 1.04
CA VAL A 183 -9.46 4.18 2.29
C VAL A 183 -8.19 3.42 2.62
N GLN A 184 -7.84 3.37 3.90
CA GLN A 184 -6.76 2.52 4.39
C GLN A 184 -7.26 1.71 5.57
N VAL A 185 -6.93 0.43 5.61
CA VAL A 185 -6.94 -0.35 6.85
C VAL A 185 -5.50 -0.59 7.28
N ALA A 186 -5.20 -0.29 8.53
CA ALA A 186 -3.93 -0.57 9.16
C ALA A 186 -4.15 -1.67 10.22
N PHE A 187 -3.51 -2.82 10.02
CA PHE A 187 -3.60 -3.96 10.91
C PHE A 187 -2.49 -3.90 11.95
N HIS A 188 -2.86 -4.08 13.23
CA HIS A 188 -1.94 -3.93 14.36
C HIS A 188 -1.27 -2.57 14.41
N ASP A 189 -1.98 -1.52 13.97
CA ASP A 189 -1.46 -0.17 13.90
C ASP A 189 -2.57 0.85 14.15
N ASP A 190 -2.18 1.99 14.74
CA ASP A 190 -3.04 3.14 15.01
C ASP A 190 -2.60 4.41 14.27
N ARG A 191 -1.58 4.28 13.41
CA ARG A 191 -1.04 5.34 12.56
C ARG A 191 -1.18 5.04 11.07
N ALA A 192 -1.62 6.04 10.32
CA ALA A 192 -1.74 5.93 8.86
C ALA A 192 -0.39 5.69 8.18
N GLN A 193 0.72 6.22 8.69
CA GLN A 193 2.07 6.06 8.09
C GLN A 193 2.86 4.83 8.57
N GLY A 194 2.23 3.96 9.34
CA GLY A 194 2.94 2.93 10.09
C GLY A 194 3.43 3.46 11.44
N GLY A 195 3.31 2.62 12.46
CA GLY A 195 3.62 2.91 13.84
C GLY A 195 4.22 1.71 14.56
N GLU A 196 4.15 1.77 15.89
CA GLU A 196 4.46 0.61 16.73
C GLU A 196 3.28 -0.38 16.68
N TRP A 197 3.57 -1.65 16.90
CA TRP A 197 2.53 -2.67 16.96
C TRP A 197 1.53 -2.37 18.07
N VAL A 198 0.24 -2.42 17.76
CA VAL A 198 -0.86 -2.34 18.72
C VAL A 198 -1.84 -3.51 18.57
N ALA A 199 -2.61 -3.80 19.62
CA ALA A 199 -3.52 -4.94 19.63
C ALA A 199 -4.75 -4.78 18.71
N HIS A 200 -5.00 -3.58 18.18
CA HIS A 200 -6.17 -3.28 17.36
C HIS A 200 -5.78 -2.91 15.92
N HIS A 201 -6.76 -2.96 15.04
CA HIS A 201 -6.69 -2.52 13.65
C HIS A 201 -7.48 -1.21 13.52
N THR A 202 -6.98 -0.29 12.69
CA THR A 202 -7.59 1.02 12.49
C THR A 202 -7.95 1.21 11.02
N VAL A 203 -9.16 1.68 10.76
CA VAL A 203 -9.60 2.10 9.41
C VAL A 203 -9.51 3.62 9.32
N PHE A 204 -8.92 4.10 8.24
CA PHE A 204 -8.75 5.51 7.93
C PHE A 204 -9.49 5.87 6.66
N VAL A 205 -10.04 7.08 6.64
CA VAL A 205 -10.45 7.78 5.41
C VAL A 205 -9.42 8.83 5.08
N HIS A 206 -8.91 8.79 3.85
CA HIS A 206 -8.04 9.83 3.31
C HIS A 206 -8.90 10.85 2.57
N VAL A 207 -8.76 12.12 2.93
CA VAL A 207 -9.51 13.21 2.32
C VAL A 207 -8.59 14.37 2.01
N THR A 208 -8.33 14.56 0.71
CA THR A 208 -7.54 15.65 0.13
C THR A 208 -6.16 15.85 0.78
N LYS A 209 -5.38 16.79 0.24
CA LYS A 209 -4.07 17.14 0.79
C LYS A 209 -4.17 17.94 2.09
N TRP A 210 -5.20 18.77 2.21
CA TRP A 210 -5.36 19.73 3.30
C TRP A 210 -6.29 19.21 4.40
N GLY A 211 -7.06 18.17 4.10
CA GLY A 211 -8.04 17.60 5.01
C GLY A 211 -9.42 18.18 4.79
N ASP A 212 -10.41 17.40 5.18
CA ASP A 212 -11.81 17.81 5.21
C ASP A 212 -12.50 17.05 6.36
N SER A 213 -12.61 17.72 7.50
CA SER A 213 -13.19 17.09 8.69
C SER A 213 -14.70 16.82 8.55
N ALA A 214 -15.41 17.61 7.74
CA ALA A 214 -16.84 17.45 7.52
C ALA A 214 -17.10 16.19 6.70
N ARG A 215 -16.38 16.02 5.59
CA ARG A 215 -16.42 14.80 4.77
C ARG A 215 -15.99 13.57 5.56
N ALA A 216 -14.90 13.65 6.34
CA ALA A 216 -14.46 12.52 7.17
C ALA A 216 -15.52 12.08 8.19
N ARG A 217 -16.22 13.04 8.83
CA ARG A 217 -17.36 12.73 9.73
C ARG A 217 -18.53 12.09 8.98
N SER A 218 -18.88 12.61 7.81
CA SER A 218 -19.93 12.05 6.96
C SER A 218 -19.62 10.60 6.57
N LEU A 219 -18.40 10.33 6.11
CA LEU A 219 -17.95 8.98 5.75
C LEU A 219 -17.94 8.03 6.96
N ALA A 220 -17.48 8.49 8.13
CA ALA A 220 -17.53 7.70 9.36
C ALA A 220 -18.97 7.31 9.74
N ALA A 221 -19.94 8.21 9.55
CA ALA A 221 -21.34 7.95 9.84
C ALA A 221 -21.94 6.85 8.94
N HIS A 222 -21.47 6.72 7.69
CA HIS A 222 -21.95 5.66 6.77
C HIS A 222 -21.61 4.24 7.25
N ILE A 223 -20.56 4.08 8.06
CA ILE A 223 -20.23 2.80 8.71
C ILE A 223 -20.71 2.71 10.15
N GLY A 224 -21.58 3.63 10.59
CA GLY A 224 -22.13 3.68 11.94
C GLY A 224 -21.10 4.08 13.01
N SER A 225 -20.08 4.85 12.63
CA SER A 225 -19.00 5.27 13.52
C SER A 225 -18.84 6.80 13.57
N SER A 226 -17.80 7.27 14.24
CA SER A 226 -17.38 8.67 14.30
C SER A 226 -15.87 8.77 14.06
N VAL A 227 -15.38 9.99 13.78
CA VAL A 227 -13.93 10.24 13.73
C VAL A 227 -13.34 10.09 15.13
N LEU A 228 -12.36 9.20 15.27
CA LEU A 228 -11.84 8.73 16.56
C LEU A 228 -10.65 9.56 17.09
N GLY A 229 -10.18 10.55 16.34
CA GLY A 229 -9.03 11.37 16.70
C GLY A 229 -8.64 12.37 15.62
N ASP A 230 -7.52 13.05 15.83
CA ASP A 230 -7.01 14.07 14.92
C ASP A 230 -6.57 13.50 13.57
N ALA A 231 -6.55 14.39 12.57
CA ALA A 231 -6.05 14.09 11.24
C ALA A 231 -4.55 13.72 11.28
N GLN A 232 -4.22 12.60 10.67
CA GLN A 232 -2.85 12.12 10.49
C GLN A 232 -2.37 12.40 9.06
N LEU A 233 -1.06 12.29 8.83
CA LEU A 233 -0.51 12.35 7.47
C LEU A 233 -0.69 10.97 6.81
N GLY A 234 -1.14 10.91 5.56
CA GLY A 234 -1.19 9.67 4.79
C GLY A 234 0.17 9.24 4.22
N ILE A 235 0.29 7.97 3.83
CA ILE A 235 1.46 7.38 3.13
C ILE A 235 1.56 7.92 1.71
#